data_AF-A0A7W4YLF7-F1
#
_entry.id   AF-A0A7W4YLF7-F1
#
_cell.length_a   1.000
_cell.length_b   1.000
_cell.length_c   1.000
_cell.angle_alpha   90.00
_cell.angle_beta   90.00
_cell.angle_gamma   90.00
#
_symmetry.space_group_name_H-M   'P 1'
#
loop_
_entity.id
_entity.type
_entity.pdbx_description
1 polymer ?
#
loop_
_entity_poly.entity_id
_entity_poly.type
_entity_poly.pdbx_seq_one_letter_code
_entity_poly.pdbx_strand_id
1 'polypeptide(L)'
;MKAPGRVVPQFVVAAVLTLLPVAAAIVTVSRWTHPAPSIPVHWTTSHADNYMDATTVFWSGLALSLVCVVIAAFCAAFVRSDSGRWGSAAGFGALAAVGCAATLLWPVGQLTAAANTAGDPIGPAFLLFLIALGWGGLVLAICATRRADPAPDPATIPDPDHDAIPHPAP
;
A
#
# COMPACT_ATOMS: atom_id res chain seq x y z
N MET A 1 -21.97 15.24 -18.71
CA MET A 1 -20.68 14.69 -18.23
C MET A 1 -20.52 15.10 -16.77
N LYS A 2 -20.42 14.16 -15.82
CA LYS A 2 -20.21 14.49 -14.40
C LYS A 2 -18.84 15.17 -14.26
N ALA A 3 -18.77 16.30 -13.55
CA ALA A 3 -17.52 16.99 -13.30
C ALA A 3 -16.47 16.01 -12.73
N PRO A 4 -15.19 16.11 -13.13
CA PRO A 4 -14.14 15.28 -12.58
C PRO A 4 -14.13 15.47 -11.05
N GLY A 5 -14.34 14.37 -10.32
CA GLY A 5 -14.34 14.41 -8.86
C GLY A 5 -13.02 14.96 -8.35
N ARG A 6 -13.05 15.78 -7.30
CA ARG A 6 -11.83 16.30 -6.67
C ARG A 6 -10.94 15.13 -6.21
N VAL A 7 -9.65 15.20 -6.53
CA VAL A 7 -8.63 14.29 -6.01
C VAL A 7 -8.58 14.43 -4.49
N VAL A 8 -8.67 13.31 -3.78
CA VAL A 8 -8.61 13.27 -2.31
C VAL A 8 -7.14 13.26 -1.88
N PRO A 9 -6.64 14.30 -1.18
CA PRO A 9 -5.22 14.40 -0.83
C PRO A 9 -4.69 13.19 -0.03
N GLN A 10 -5.52 12.61 0.84
CA GLN A 10 -5.18 11.44 1.65
C GLN A 10 -4.87 10.21 0.78
N PHE A 11 -5.50 10.08 -0.39
CA PHE A 11 -5.20 8.97 -1.31
C PHE A 11 -3.88 9.17 -2.04
N VAL A 12 -3.54 10.41 -2.38
CA VAL A 12 -2.22 10.74 -2.94
C VAL A 12 -1.13 10.41 -1.91
N VAL A 13 -1.32 10.83 -0.66
CA VAL A 13 -0.41 10.49 0.44
C VAL A 13 -0.28 8.97 0.60
N ALA A 14 -1.40 8.23 0.55
CA ALA A 14 -1.37 6.77 0.63
C ALA A 14 -0.58 6.12 -0.52
N ALA A 15 -0.74 6.61 -1.75
CA ALA A 15 0.02 6.14 -2.90
C ALA A 15 1.53 6.41 -2.73
N VAL A 16 1.91 7.60 -2.26
CA VAL A 16 3.30 7.94 -1.95
C VAL A 16 3.87 7.06 -0.83
N LEU A 17 3.10 6.84 0.24
CA LEU A 17 3.52 5.96 1.34
C LEU A 17 3.65 4.49 0.90
N THR A 18 2.90 4.06 -0.11
CA THR A 18 3.03 2.72 -0.70
C THR A 18 4.34 2.58 -1.48
N LEU A 19 4.89 3.69 -2.02
CA LEU A 19 6.17 3.71 -2.73
C LEU A 19 7.39 3.67 -1.79
N LEU A 20 7.28 4.19 -0.57
CA LEU A 20 8.43 4.29 0.33
C LEU A 20 9.13 2.95 0.63
N PRO A 21 8.42 1.83 0.91
CA PRO A 21 9.06 0.53 1.08
C PRO A 21 9.88 0.07 -0.13
N VAL A 22 9.46 0.41 -1.36
CA VAL A 22 10.19 0.10 -2.59
C VAL A 22 11.52 0.84 -2.63
N ALA A 23 11.50 2.15 -2.37
CA ALA A 23 12.71 2.96 -2.32
C ALA A 23 13.67 2.46 -1.22
N ALA A 24 13.13 2.15 -0.03
CA ALA A 24 13.89 1.59 1.08
C ALA A 24 14.53 0.24 0.71
N ALA A 25 13.83 -0.63 -0.02
CA ALA A 25 14.34 -1.92 -0.47
C ALA A 25 15.54 -1.75 -1.43
N ILE A 26 15.44 -0.84 -2.39
CA ILE A 26 16.52 -0.54 -3.35
C ILE A 26 17.76 0.00 -2.61
N VAL A 27 17.56 0.92 -1.65
CA VAL A 27 18.66 1.42 -0.83
C VAL A 27 19.26 0.29 0.01
N THR A 28 18.43 -0.53 0.64
CA THR A 28 18.87 -1.65 1.48
C THR A 28 19.75 -2.63 0.69
N VAL A 29 19.30 -3.08 -0.49
CA VAL A 29 20.09 -4.01 -1.31
C VAL A 29 21.39 -3.36 -1.80
N SER A 30 21.38 -2.07 -2.14
CA SER A 30 22.58 -1.35 -2.61
C SER A 30 23.66 -1.17 -1.54
N ARG A 31 23.27 -1.23 -0.26
CA ARG A 31 24.18 -1.06 0.88
C ARG A 31 24.57 -2.38 1.53
N TRP A 32 23.97 -3.49 1.12
CA TRP A 32 24.22 -4.80 1.71
C TRP A 32 25.47 -5.43 1.10
N THR A 33 26.56 -5.50 1.87
CA THR A 33 27.89 -5.85 1.35
C THR A 33 28.13 -7.35 1.20
N HIS A 34 27.46 -8.18 2.00
CA HIS A 34 27.63 -9.63 2.01
C HIS A 34 26.28 -10.36 2.03
N PRO A 35 25.50 -10.29 0.94
CA PRO A 35 24.25 -11.02 0.86
C PRO A 35 24.52 -12.52 0.75
N ALA A 36 23.76 -13.32 1.50
CA ALA A 36 23.69 -14.76 1.29
C ALA A 36 23.19 -15.04 -0.14
N PRO A 37 23.81 -15.99 -0.86
CA PRO A 37 23.43 -16.33 -2.23
C PRO A 37 22.05 -17.01 -2.29
N SER A 38 21.65 -17.65 -1.20
CA SER A 38 20.35 -18.31 -1.07
C SER A 38 19.75 -18.05 0.30
N ILE A 39 18.42 -17.98 0.35
CA ILE A 39 17.67 -17.70 1.57
C ILE A 39 16.58 -18.75 1.81
N PRO A 40 16.21 -19.02 3.08
CA PRO A 40 15.17 -19.98 3.42
C PRO A 40 13.82 -19.61 2.82
N VAL A 41 13.14 -20.59 2.22
CA VAL A 41 11.76 -20.49 1.70
C VAL A 41 10.74 -20.81 2.78
N HIS A 42 11.05 -21.82 3.59
CA HIS A 42 10.25 -22.21 4.75
C HIS A 42 11.06 -22.03 6.02
N TRP A 43 10.36 -21.64 7.06
CA TRP A 43 10.90 -21.45 8.39
C TRP A 43 10.22 -22.46 9.31
N THR A 44 10.93 -23.51 9.71
CA THR A 44 10.46 -24.49 10.70
C THR A 44 11.32 -24.44 11.95
N THR A 45 10.74 -24.65 13.13
CA THR A 45 11.38 -24.51 14.48
C THR A 45 12.70 -25.25 14.64
N SER A 46 13.02 -26.21 13.77
CA SER A 46 14.24 -27.01 13.84
C SER A 46 15.23 -26.80 12.69
N HIS A 47 14.80 -26.31 11.51
CA HIS A 47 15.69 -26.10 10.35
C HIS A 47 14.99 -25.38 9.18
N ALA A 48 15.78 -24.71 8.33
CA ALA A 48 15.35 -24.28 7.01
C ALA A 48 15.51 -25.44 6.01
N ASP A 49 14.41 -25.84 5.39
CA ASP A 49 14.28 -27.06 4.57
C ASP A 49 14.42 -26.78 3.06
N ASN A 50 14.16 -25.55 2.60
CA ASN A 50 14.28 -25.15 1.19
C ASN A 50 14.96 -23.78 1.04
N TYR A 51 15.79 -23.63 0.00
CA TYR A 51 16.50 -22.39 -0.30
C TYR A 51 16.15 -21.87 -1.69
N MET A 52 15.81 -20.57 -1.80
CA MET A 52 15.66 -19.87 -3.07
C MET A 52 16.85 -18.95 -3.31
N ASP A 53 17.18 -18.75 -4.59
CA ASP A 53 18.13 -17.71 -5.00
C ASP A 53 17.68 -16.34 -4.47
N ALA A 54 18.57 -15.69 -3.72
CA ALA A 54 18.25 -14.44 -3.04
C ALA A 54 17.94 -13.31 -4.03
N THR A 55 18.55 -13.35 -5.23
CA THR A 55 18.28 -12.37 -6.29
C THR A 55 16.85 -12.47 -6.79
N THR A 56 16.38 -13.70 -7.03
CA THR A 56 15.01 -14.00 -7.46
C THR A 56 13.98 -13.54 -6.43
N VAL A 57 14.23 -13.78 -5.14
CA VAL A 57 13.31 -13.32 -4.07
C VAL A 57 13.26 -11.79 -4.00
N PHE A 58 14.40 -11.11 -4.14
CA PHE A 58 14.41 -9.65 -4.18
C PHE A 58 13.58 -9.11 -5.35
N TRP A 59 13.83 -9.58 -6.58
CA TRP A 59 13.16 -9.04 -7.76
C TRP A 59 11.67 -9.39 -7.81
N SER A 60 11.28 -10.59 -7.39
CA SER A 60 9.86 -10.96 -7.31
C SER A 60 9.11 -10.14 -6.25
N GLY A 61 9.71 -9.95 -5.07
CA GLY A 61 9.17 -9.08 -4.03
C GLY A 61 9.06 -7.62 -4.49
N LEU A 62 10.09 -7.11 -5.17
CA LEU A 62 10.10 -5.76 -5.74
C LEU A 62 9.01 -5.60 -6.80
N ALA A 63 8.87 -6.56 -7.72
CA ALA A 63 7.85 -6.53 -8.77
C ALA A 63 6.43 -6.50 -8.19
N LEU A 64 6.13 -7.36 -7.21
CA LEU A 64 4.84 -7.36 -6.52
C LEU A 64 4.58 -6.02 -5.81
N SER A 65 5.60 -5.45 -5.17
CA SER A 65 5.50 -4.16 -4.48
C SER A 65 5.22 -3.02 -5.46
N LEU A 66 5.87 -3.02 -6.63
CA LEU A 66 5.61 -2.07 -7.70
C LEU A 66 4.18 -2.19 -8.24
N VAL A 67 3.64 -3.41 -8.36
CA VAL A 67 2.23 -3.62 -8.72
C VAL A 67 1.31 -2.97 -7.69
N CYS A 68 1.57 -3.14 -6.38
CA CYS A 68 0.81 -2.46 -5.33
C CYS A 68 0.88 -0.92 -5.45
N VAL A 69 2.05 -0.37 -5.77
CA VAL A 69 2.22 1.08 -6.01
C VAL A 69 1.39 1.55 -7.20
N VAL A 70 1.42 0.82 -8.32
CA VAL A 70 0.64 1.17 -9.52
C VAL A 70 -0.85 1.15 -9.22
N ILE A 71 -1.34 0.12 -8.53
CA ILE A 71 -2.74 0.03 -8.12
C ILE A 71 -3.10 1.18 -7.19
N ALA A 72 -2.27 1.49 -6.19
CA ALA A 72 -2.51 2.60 -5.27
C ALA A 72 -2.53 3.95 -6.00
N ALA A 73 -1.61 4.20 -6.93
CA ALA A 73 -1.57 5.42 -7.73
C ALA A 73 -2.81 5.55 -8.63
N PHE A 74 -3.22 4.46 -9.28
CA PHE A 74 -4.45 4.41 -10.06
C PHE A 74 -5.67 4.70 -9.18
N CYS A 75 -5.79 4.04 -8.03
CA CYS A 75 -6.86 4.31 -7.09
C CYS A 75 -6.85 5.76 -6.59
N ALA A 76 -5.68 6.36 -6.33
CA ALA A 76 -5.59 7.74 -5.89
C ALA A 76 -6.08 8.74 -6.96
N ALA A 77 -5.89 8.42 -8.24
CA ALA A 77 -6.35 9.25 -9.35
C ALA A 77 -7.85 9.10 -9.65
N PHE A 78 -8.41 7.89 -9.48
CA PHE A 78 -9.76 7.58 -9.97
C PHE A 78 -10.81 7.29 -8.89
N VAL A 79 -10.42 6.99 -7.65
CA VAL A 79 -11.39 6.75 -6.57
C VAL A 79 -12.02 8.06 -6.14
N ARG A 80 -13.33 8.15 -6.33
CA ARG A 80 -14.13 9.34 -6.05
C ARG A 80 -14.28 9.59 -4.54
N SER A 81 -14.51 10.84 -4.15
CA SER A 81 -14.68 11.24 -2.74
C SER A 81 -15.93 10.64 -2.09
N ASP A 82 -16.95 10.26 -2.87
CA ASP A 82 -18.19 9.61 -2.44
C ASP A 82 -18.05 8.10 -2.15
N SER A 83 -16.88 7.51 -2.44
CA SER A 83 -16.60 6.10 -2.10
C SER A 83 -16.69 5.85 -0.58
N GLY A 84 -16.95 4.60 -0.18
CA GLY A 84 -17.01 4.23 1.24
C GLY A 84 -15.71 4.54 1.98
N ARG A 85 -15.79 5.34 3.06
CA ARG A 85 -14.63 5.79 3.85
C ARG A 85 -13.74 4.64 4.30
N TRP A 86 -14.35 3.66 4.96
CA TRP A 86 -13.63 2.51 5.51
C TRP A 86 -13.19 1.52 4.44
N GLY A 87 -13.97 1.32 3.37
CA GLY A 87 -13.60 0.42 2.27
C GLY A 87 -12.35 0.90 1.51
N SER A 88 -12.33 2.18 1.14
CA SER A 88 -11.12 2.79 0.52
C SER A 88 -9.92 2.79 1.46
N ALA A 89 -10.10 3.15 2.74
CA ALA A 89 -9.02 3.13 3.73
C ALA A 89 -8.43 1.73 3.94
N ALA A 90 -9.28 0.71 4.05
CA ALA A 90 -8.84 -0.68 4.13
C ALA A 90 -8.11 -1.13 2.86
N GLY A 91 -8.59 -0.73 1.67
CA GLY A 91 -7.93 -1.04 0.39
C GLY A 91 -6.52 -0.46 0.28
N PHE A 92 -6.35 0.83 0.58
CA PHE A 92 -5.03 1.46 0.59
C PHE A 92 -4.11 0.89 1.67
N GLY A 93 -4.63 0.64 2.87
CA GLY A 93 -3.88 0.00 3.95
C GLY A 93 -3.40 -1.40 3.57
N ALA A 94 -4.25 -2.20 2.92
CA ALA A 94 -3.89 -3.53 2.44
C ALA A 94 -2.80 -3.50 1.36
N LEU A 95 -2.91 -2.59 0.38
CA LEU A 95 -1.88 -2.41 -0.65
C LEU A 95 -0.52 -2.03 -0.04
N ALA A 96 -0.53 -1.11 0.92
CA ALA A 96 0.68 -0.69 1.64
C ALA A 96 1.28 -1.82 2.49
N ALA A 97 0.44 -2.61 3.18
CA ALA A 97 0.90 -3.77 3.95
C ALA A 97 1.51 -4.84 3.06
N VAL A 98 0.82 -5.23 1.98
CA VAL A 98 1.29 -6.26 1.04
C VAL A 98 2.56 -5.82 0.35
N GLY A 99 2.62 -4.58 -0.16
CA GLY A 99 3.83 -4.03 -0.77
C GLY A 99 4.99 -3.98 0.22
N CYS A 100 4.76 -3.55 1.46
CA CYS A 100 5.81 -3.52 2.47
C CYS A 100 6.27 -4.94 2.88
N ALA A 101 5.35 -5.90 3.03
CA ALA A 101 5.71 -7.28 3.34
C ALA A 101 6.53 -7.90 2.20
N ALA A 102 6.14 -7.66 0.95
CA ALA A 102 6.84 -8.16 -0.22
C ALA A 102 8.28 -7.63 -0.32
N THR A 103 8.52 -6.35 -0.02
CA THR A 103 9.89 -5.81 0.03
C THR A 103 10.71 -6.34 1.22
N LEU A 104 10.07 -6.74 2.31
CA LEU A 104 10.73 -7.27 3.51
C LEU A 104 11.12 -8.75 3.40
N LEU A 105 10.59 -9.50 2.44
CA LEU A 105 10.95 -10.92 2.24
C LEU A 105 12.45 -11.13 2.13
N TRP A 106 13.13 -10.29 1.35
CA TRP A 106 14.57 -10.39 1.15
C TRP A 106 15.39 -10.11 2.41
N PRO A 107 15.27 -8.94 3.08
CA PRO A 107 16.05 -8.68 4.29
C PRO A 107 15.72 -9.65 5.43
N VAL A 108 14.46 -10.10 5.56
CA VAL A 108 14.09 -11.17 6.50
C VAL A 108 14.88 -12.44 6.17
N GLY A 109 14.86 -12.88 4.90
CA GLY A 109 15.59 -14.06 4.45
C GLY A 109 17.10 -13.96 4.69
N GLN A 110 17.70 -12.79 4.45
CA GLN A 110 19.12 -12.53 4.68
C GLN A 110 19.50 -12.63 6.15
N LEU A 111 18.71 -12.00 7.03
CA LEU A 111 18.93 -12.06 8.48
C LEU A 111 18.73 -13.48 9.01
N THR A 112 17.72 -14.19 8.53
CA THR A 112 17.48 -15.59 8.92
C THR A 112 18.60 -16.51 8.42
N ALA A 113 19.11 -16.33 7.21
CA ALA A 113 20.24 -17.09 6.70
C ALA A 113 21.49 -16.91 7.57
N ALA A 114 21.76 -15.68 8.02
CA ALA A 114 22.86 -15.38 8.94
C ALA A 114 22.62 -15.92 10.37
N ALA A 115 21.38 -15.95 10.84
CA ALA A 115 21.03 -16.48 12.16
C ALA A 115 21.09 -18.01 12.24
N ASN A 116 20.77 -18.71 11.14
CA ASN A 116 20.90 -20.17 11.06
C ASN A 116 22.34 -20.64 11.30
N THR A 117 23.35 -19.85 10.91
CA THR A 117 24.76 -20.14 11.23
C THR A 117 25.11 -19.96 12.71
N ALA A 118 24.24 -19.33 13.51
CA ALA A 118 24.45 -19.02 14.93
C ALA A 118 23.61 -19.88 15.91
N GLY A 119 22.77 -20.81 15.42
CA GLY A 119 21.99 -21.72 16.26
C GLY A 119 20.65 -21.21 16.78
N ASP A 120 20.17 -20.05 16.28
CA ASP A 120 18.86 -19.48 16.64
C ASP A 120 18.02 -19.24 15.37
N PRO A 121 17.22 -20.22 14.93
CA PRO A 121 16.90 -20.34 13.50
C PRO A 121 15.77 -19.45 12.98
N ILE A 122 14.93 -18.80 13.81
CA ILE A 122 13.63 -18.25 13.31
C ILE A 122 13.15 -16.95 13.97
N GLY A 123 13.39 -16.75 15.27
CA GLY A 123 12.54 -15.88 16.08
C GLY A 123 12.52 -14.38 15.71
N PRO A 124 13.67 -13.69 15.60
CA PRO A 124 13.67 -12.23 15.57
C PRO A 124 13.35 -11.62 14.20
N ALA A 125 13.77 -12.26 13.11
CA ALA A 125 13.67 -11.67 11.77
C ALA A 125 12.23 -11.63 11.25
N PHE A 126 11.38 -12.61 11.60
CA PHE A 126 9.96 -12.63 11.20
C PHE A 126 9.17 -11.47 11.83
N LEU A 127 9.65 -10.89 12.94
CA LEU A 127 9.05 -9.70 13.54
C LEU A 127 9.11 -8.47 12.62
N LEU A 128 9.95 -8.48 11.59
CA LEU A 128 9.93 -7.42 10.57
C LEU A 128 8.59 -7.35 9.84
N PHE A 129 7.81 -8.43 9.75
CA PHE A 129 6.45 -8.35 9.17
C PHE A 129 5.46 -7.55 10.04
N LEU A 130 5.75 -7.35 11.33
CA LEU A 130 4.97 -6.40 12.14
C LEU A 130 5.13 -4.97 11.63
N ILE A 131 6.26 -4.64 10.99
CA ILE A 131 6.45 -3.34 10.31
C ILE A 131 5.48 -3.23 9.15
N ALA A 132 5.29 -4.29 8.35
CA ALA A 132 4.35 -4.26 7.22
C ALA A 132 2.90 -4.03 7.68
N LEU A 133 2.48 -4.71 8.75
CA LEU A 133 1.15 -4.49 9.34
C LEU A 133 1.01 -3.08 9.93
N GLY A 134 2.02 -2.60 10.66
CA GLY A 134 2.05 -1.24 11.19
C GLY A 134 2.01 -0.18 10.07
N TRP A 135 2.71 -0.43 8.96
CA TRP A 135 2.73 0.43 7.79
C TRP A 135 1.37 0.49 7.10
N GLY A 136 0.74 -0.67 6.89
CA GLY A 136 -0.63 -0.73 6.38
C GLY A 136 -1.64 -0.04 7.30
N GLY A 137 -1.49 -0.23 8.62
CA GLY A 137 -2.31 0.44 9.63
C GLY A 137 -2.16 1.97 9.60
N LEU A 138 -0.94 2.48 9.42
CA LEU A 138 -0.68 3.91 9.25
C LEU A 138 -1.38 4.46 8.02
N VAL A 139 -1.23 3.79 6.86
CA VAL A 139 -1.88 4.23 5.61
C VAL A 139 -3.41 4.18 5.73
N LEU A 140 -3.95 3.13 6.36
CA LEU A 140 -5.36 3.01 6.67
C LEU A 140 -5.84 4.19 7.52
N ALA A 141 -5.13 4.51 8.60
CA ALA A 141 -5.47 5.62 9.49
C ALA A 141 -5.51 6.95 8.73
N ILE A 142 -4.50 7.22 7.89
CA ILE A 142 -4.45 8.43 7.07
C ILE A 142 -5.67 8.51 6.14
N CYS A 143 -5.97 7.44 5.40
CA CYS A 143 -7.14 7.40 4.53
C CYS A 143 -8.47 7.53 5.31
N ALA A 144 -8.56 6.98 6.51
CA ALA A 144 -9.75 7.05 7.35
C ALA A 144 -10.06 8.47 7.83
N THR A 145 -9.05 9.36 7.92
CA THR A 145 -9.23 10.77 8.29
C THR A 145 -9.81 11.65 7.17
N ARG A 146 -10.05 11.09 5.96
CA ARG A 146 -10.63 11.88 4.86
C ARG A 146 -12.03 12.38 5.20
N ARG A 147 -12.28 13.66 4.92
CA ARG A 147 -13.63 14.24 4.96
C ARG A 147 -14.37 13.81 3.71
N ALA A 148 -15.59 13.27 3.88
CA ALA A 148 -16.50 13.10 2.76
C ALA A 148 -16.95 14.50 2.32
N ASP A 149 -16.93 14.79 1.02
CA ASP A 149 -17.60 15.99 0.52
C ASP A 149 -19.09 15.87 0.88
N PRO A 150 -19.73 16.94 1.39
CA PRO A 150 -21.17 16.95 1.58
C PRO A 150 -21.85 16.62 0.25
N ALA A 151 -22.97 15.88 0.31
CA ALA A 151 -23.85 15.76 -0.85
C ALA A 151 -24.21 17.17 -1.35
N PRO A 152 -24.33 17.39 -2.67
CA PRO A 152 -24.78 18.68 -3.20
C PRO A 152 -26.06 19.10 -2.50
N ASP A 153 -26.12 20.33 -2.00
CA ASP A 153 -27.31 20.87 -1.38
C ASP A 153 -28.47 20.83 -2.40
N PRO A 154 -29.59 20.16 -2.13
CA PRO A 154 -30.76 20.16 -3.00
C PRO A 154 -31.20 21.56 -3.40
N ALA A 155 -30.97 22.58 -2.56
CA ALA A 155 -31.30 23.98 -2.83
C ALA A 155 -30.44 24.64 -3.92
N THR A 156 -29.33 24.00 -4.33
CA THR A 156 -28.44 24.51 -5.39
C THR A 156 -28.64 23.81 -6.74
N ILE A 157 -29.54 22.83 -6.80
CA ILE A 157 -29.97 22.20 -8.06
C ILE A 157 -31.02 23.13 -8.67
N PRO A 158 -30.79 23.75 -9.84
CA PRO A 158 -31.82 24.52 -10.52
C PRO A 158 -33.05 23.64 -10.71
N ASP A 159 -34.18 24.06 -10.15
CA ASP A 159 -35.46 23.38 -10.33
C ASP A 159 -35.92 23.66 -11.77
N PRO A 160 -35.94 22.67 -12.67
CA PRO A 160 -36.36 22.88 -14.05
C PRO A 160 -37.81 23.34 -14.15
N ASP A 161 -38.62 23.16 -13.10
CA ASP A 161 -40.02 23.59 -13.05
C ASP A 161 -40.17 25.05 -12.57
N HIS A 162 -39.14 25.63 -11.94
CA HIS A 162 -39.17 27.02 -11.48
C HIS A 162 -38.84 28.03 -12.60
N ASP A 163 -38.04 27.62 -13.59
CA ASP A 163 -37.69 28.42 -14.77
C ASP A 163 -38.76 28.36 -15.88
N ALA A 164 -39.81 27.54 -15.71
CA ALA A 164 -40.90 27.37 -16.67
C ALA A 164 -42.06 28.36 -16.49
N ILE A 165 -42.00 29.27 -15.51
CA ILE A 165 -43.06 30.27 -15.29
C ILE A 165 -43.07 31.25 -16.48
N PRO A 166 -44.12 31.28 -17.32
CA PRO A 166 -44.19 32.20 -18.44
C PRO A 166 -44.25 33.63 -17.91
N HIS A 167 -43.31 34.47 -18.32
CA HIS A 167 -43.42 35.91 -18.09
C HIS A 167 -44.67 36.43 -18.80
N PRO A 168 -45.59 37.12 -18.10
CA PRO A 168 -46.71 37.77 -18.77
C PRO A 168 -46.15 38.79 -19.77
N ALA A 169 -46.50 38.62 -21.04
CA ALA A 169 -46.13 39.55 -22.09
C ALA A 169 -46.76 40.93 -21.81
N PRO A 170 -46.04 42.04 -22.12
CA PRO A 170 -46.52 43.39 -21.88
C PRO A 170 -47.73 43.79 -22.74
#